data_AF-A0A3B0SK11-F1
#
_entry.id   AF-A0A3B0SK11-F1
#
_cell.length_a   1.000
_cell.length_b   1.000
_cell.length_c   1.000
_cell.angle_alpha   90.00
_cell.angle_beta   90.00
_cell.angle_gamma   90.00
#
_symmetry.space_group_name_H-M   'P 1'
#
loop_
_entity.id
_entity.type
_entity.pdbx_description
1 polymer ?
#
loop_
_entity_poly.entity_id
_entity_poly.type
_entity_poly.pdbx_seq_one_letter_code
_entity_poly.pdbx_strand_id
1 'polypeptide(L)'
;MRLYHHGDQGEPVRDIQDRLCALGYDCDDDTSGYFGDGTLKAVQEFQAARHLSADGLVGPMTWNTLVEAGYNLGDRLLYRRSPMTRGDDVADLQNKLNSLGFDAGIVDGIFGPDTMRAVLDFQQNRAMSEDGIVGQEFISDLTMMQMATKKHGRDRVREHDWLVSISHAIAGSRVYVDAQCRTATEAEHTWKLATEFATDFQHLGVGIMLARTVDTTPPEETRATRANGLGADFIVSFAVPESGDTGVFYFASEYSESSSGREIAERLADLLDLPASGRTVPLLKDTRATSIVVSVTSDTAITGTDVSQALRGVLAAIRDRP
;
A
#
# COMPACT_ATOMS: atom_id res chain seq x y z
N MET A 1 14.14 -21.13 12.57
CA MET A 1 14.52 -21.47 11.18
C MET A 1 15.99 -21.10 11.00
N ARG A 2 16.76 -21.91 10.27
CA ARG A 2 18.17 -21.62 9.93
C ARG A 2 18.22 -20.57 8.81
N LEU A 3 19.24 -19.72 8.83
CA LEU A 3 19.53 -18.75 7.78
C LEU A 3 20.28 -19.46 6.63
N TYR A 4 19.87 -19.26 5.38
CA TYR A 4 20.58 -19.78 4.21
C TYR A 4 21.27 -18.67 3.43
N HIS A 5 22.47 -18.96 2.93
CA HIS A 5 23.31 -18.00 2.21
C HIS A 5 24.22 -18.68 1.19
N HIS A 6 24.93 -17.88 0.41
CA HIS A 6 25.93 -18.33 -0.55
C HIS A 6 26.90 -19.38 0.05
N GLY A 7 27.09 -20.49 -0.66
CA GLY A 7 27.89 -21.65 -0.27
C GLY A 7 27.13 -22.74 0.49
N ASP A 8 25.91 -22.48 0.97
CA ASP A 8 25.08 -23.51 1.60
C ASP A 8 24.62 -24.57 0.59
N GLN A 9 24.33 -25.78 1.09
CA GLN A 9 23.90 -26.90 0.25
C GLN A 9 22.82 -27.75 0.92
N GLY A 10 22.08 -28.51 0.12
CA GLY A 10 21.15 -29.56 0.53
C GLY A 10 19.70 -29.30 0.11
N GLU A 11 18.80 -30.16 0.60
CA GLU A 11 17.36 -30.09 0.28
C GLU A 11 16.71 -28.71 0.52
N PRO A 12 17.03 -27.96 1.60
CA PRO A 12 16.42 -26.64 1.78
C PRO A 12 16.83 -25.62 0.72
N VAL A 13 18.07 -25.70 0.22
CA VAL A 13 18.55 -24.84 -0.88
C VAL A 13 17.83 -25.20 -2.18
N ARG A 14 17.59 -26.49 -2.41
CA ARG A 14 16.77 -26.93 -3.55
C ARG A 14 15.34 -26.37 -3.46
N ASP A 15 14.68 -26.41 -2.30
CA ASP A 15 13.33 -25.85 -2.12
C ASP A 15 13.31 -24.32 -2.34
N ILE A 16 14.37 -23.60 -1.94
CA ILE A 16 14.54 -22.18 -2.26
C ILE A 16 14.61 -21.97 -3.78
N GLN A 17 15.48 -22.72 -4.47
CA GLN A 17 15.65 -22.63 -5.93
C GLN A 17 14.35 -22.98 -6.66
N ASP A 18 13.68 -24.08 -6.30
CA ASP A 18 12.44 -24.53 -6.93
C ASP A 18 11.34 -23.45 -6.83
N ARG A 19 11.25 -22.77 -5.67
CA ARG A 19 10.29 -21.66 -5.47
C ARG A 19 10.66 -20.42 -6.27
N LEU A 20 11.93 -20.04 -6.29
CA LEU A 20 12.41 -18.91 -7.09
C LEU A 20 12.13 -19.16 -8.58
N CYS A 21 12.48 -20.34 -9.08
CA CYS A 21 12.22 -20.73 -10.47
C CYS A 21 10.72 -20.76 -10.79
N ALA A 22 9.87 -21.29 -9.88
CA ALA A 22 8.42 -21.27 -10.05
C ALA A 22 7.83 -19.84 -10.11
N LEU A 23 8.52 -18.88 -9.47
CA LEU A 23 8.19 -17.45 -9.50
C LEU A 23 8.88 -16.70 -10.66
N GLY A 24 9.64 -17.39 -11.51
CA GLY A 24 10.30 -16.83 -12.69
C GLY A 24 11.69 -16.23 -12.45
N TYR A 25 12.29 -16.46 -11.26
CA TYR A 25 13.66 -16.04 -10.96
C TYR A 25 14.62 -17.18 -11.30
N ASP A 26 15.50 -16.92 -12.27
CA ASP A 26 16.40 -17.92 -12.84
C ASP A 26 17.57 -18.25 -11.88
N CYS A 27 17.72 -19.54 -11.57
CA CYS A 27 18.81 -20.08 -10.74
C CYS A 27 19.75 -21.01 -11.55
N ASP A 28 19.60 -21.10 -12.88
CA ASP A 28 20.11 -22.19 -13.73
C ASP A 28 21.64 -22.28 -13.82
N ASP A 29 22.36 -21.23 -13.43
CA ASP A 29 23.82 -21.24 -13.35
C ASP A 29 24.35 -22.13 -12.19
N ASP A 30 23.49 -22.49 -11.23
CA ASP A 30 23.87 -23.29 -10.06
C ASP A 30 23.43 -24.76 -10.17
N THR A 31 24.23 -25.65 -9.58
CA THR A 31 23.81 -27.04 -9.39
C THR A 31 22.64 -27.11 -8.40
N SER A 32 21.60 -27.90 -8.69
CA SER A 32 20.46 -28.09 -7.79
C SER A 32 20.88 -28.46 -6.36
N GLY A 33 20.40 -27.70 -5.38
CA GLY A 33 20.75 -27.84 -3.97
C GLY A 33 22.10 -27.24 -3.60
N TYR A 34 22.75 -26.48 -4.48
CA TYR A 34 23.95 -25.66 -4.18
C TYR A 34 23.61 -24.18 -4.32
N PHE A 35 23.83 -23.39 -3.27
CA PHE A 35 23.55 -21.96 -3.26
C PHE A 35 24.78 -21.21 -3.79
N GLY A 36 24.89 -21.06 -5.11
CA GLY A 36 25.97 -20.34 -5.77
C GLY A 36 25.58 -18.91 -6.18
N ASP A 37 26.29 -18.37 -7.17
CA ASP A 37 26.12 -16.99 -7.64
C ASP A 37 24.76 -16.78 -8.33
N GLY A 38 24.24 -17.81 -9.03
CA GLY A 38 22.93 -17.75 -9.69
C GLY A 38 21.79 -17.62 -8.68
N THR A 39 21.78 -18.47 -7.67
CA THR A 39 20.80 -18.46 -6.56
C THR A 39 20.91 -17.18 -5.76
N LEU A 40 22.13 -16.67 -5.52
CA LEU A 40 22.33 -15.40 -4.83
C LEU A 40 21.67 -14.24 -5.58
N LYS A 41 21.92 -14.15 -6.89
CA LYS A 41 21.30 -13.13 -7.74
C LYS A 41 19.77 -13.26 -7.75
N ALA A 42 19.24 -14.48 -7.92
CA ALA A 42 17.80 -14.73 -7.91
C ALA A 42 17.14 -14.31 -6.59
N VAL A 43 17.77 -14.60 -5.44
CA VAL A 43 17.28 -14.17 -4.13
C VAL A 43 17.28 -12.65 -4.02
N GLN A 44 18.34 -11.97 -4.48
CA GLN A 44 18.41 -10.50 -4.43
C GLN A 44 17.37 -9.84 -5.34
N GLU A 45 17.16 -10.38 -6.54
CA GLU A 45 16.12 -9.92 -7.47
C GLU A 45 14.72 -10.12 -6.89
N PHE A 46 14.44 -11.30 -6.32
CA PHE A 46 13.18 -11.57 -5.64
C PHE A 46 12.97 -10.64 -4.44
N GLN A 47 13.99 -10.45 -3.60
CA GLN A 47 13.93 -9.52 -2.48
C GLN A 47 13.65 -8.10 -2.97
N ALA A 48 14.34 -7.62 -4.01
CA ALA A 48 14.11 -6.29 -4.57
C ALA A 48 12.70 -6.13 -5.15
N ALA A 49 12.22 -7.12 -5.92
CA ALA A 49 10.89 -7.14 -6.52
C ALA A 49 9.78 -7.17 -5.45
N ARG A 50 10.01 -7.86 -4.34
CA ARG A 50 9.11 -7.90 -3.18
C ARG A 50 9.37 -6.79 -2.16
N HIS A 51 10.22 -5.81 -2.50
CA HIS A 51 10.58 -4.68 -1.65
C HIS A 51 11.15 -5.08 -0.26
N LEU A 52 11.84 -6.22 -0.17
CA LEU A 52 12.63 -6.67 0.97
C LEU A 52 14.07 -6.14 0.88
N SER A 53 14.85 -6.28 1.96
CA SER A 53 16.31 -6.08 1.94
C SER A 53 16.95 -7.05 0.95
N ALA A 54 17.51 -6.54 -0.15
CA ALA A 54 18.16 -7.32 -1.21
C ALA A 54 19.59 -7.74 -0.83
N ASP A 55 19.75 -8.35 0.35
CA ASP A 55 21.03 -8.78 0.91
C ASP A 55 21.47 -10.19 0.47
N GLY A 56 20.60 -10.92 -0.25
CA GLY A 56 20.87 -12.28 -0.70
C GLY A 56 20.75 -13.35 0.39
N LEU A 57 20.29 -12.98 1.60
CA LEU A 57 20.12 -13.89 2.72
C LEU A 57 18.68 -14.40 2.81
N VAL A 58 18.52 -15.72 2.87
CA VAL A 58 17.20 -16.34 3.04
C VAL A 58 16.95 -16.60 4.53
N GLY A 59 16.45 -15.56 5.20
CA GLY A 59 15.95 -15.63 6.58
C GLY A 59 14.46 -15.95 6.64
N PRO A 60 13.86 -15.97 7.85
CA PRO A 60 12.43 -16.25 8.03
C PRO A 60 11.50 -15.33 7.24
N MET A 61 11.88 -14.05 7.06
CA MET A 61 11.09 -13.10 6.28
C MET A 61 11.10 -13.48 4.80
N THR A 62 12.27 -13.57 4.17
CA THR A 62 12.44 -13.99 2.77
C THR A 62 11.74 -15.33 2.53
N TRP A 63 11.90 -16.29 3.44
CA TRP A 63 11.26 -17.59 3.34
C TRP A 63 9.73 -17.52 3.34
N ASN A 64 9.15 -16.80 4.30
CA ASN A 64 7.69 -16.66 4.36
C ASN A 64 7.16 -15.96 3.11
N THR A 65 7.82 -14.90 2.63
CA THR A 65 7.43 -14.21 1.40
C THR A 65 7.54 -15.13 0.18
N LEU A 66 8.57 -15.97 0.07
CA LEU A 66 8.68 -16.99 -0.98
C LEU A 66 7.53 -17.99 -0.95
N VAL A 67 7.13 -18.43 0.25
CA VAL A 67 6.01 -19.36 0.43
C VAL A 67 4.68 -18.69 0.08
N GLU A 68 4.46 -17.46 0.55
CA GLU A 68 3.26 -16.66 0.32
C GLU A 68 3.08 -16.31 -1.16
N ALA A 69 4.17 -16.00 -1.86
CA ALA A 69 4.22 -15.72 -3.29
C ALA A 69 3.84 -16.91 -4.16
N GLY A 70 4.05 -18.14 -3.68
CA GLY A 70 3.81 -19.37 -4.45
C GLY A 70 2.34 -19.79 -4.55
N TYR A 71 1.40 -19.06 -3.95
CA TYR A 71 -0.03 -19.39 -4.00
C TYR A 71 -0.80 -18.43 -4.90
N ASN A 72 -1.52 -18.98 -5.86
CA ASN A 72 -2.50 -18.26 -6.67
C ASN A 72 -3.92 -18.50 -6.13
N LEU A 73 -4.81 -17.53 -6.37
CA LEU A 73 -6.21 -17.65 -5.96
C LEU A 73 -6.88 -18.86 -6.65
N GLY A 74 -7.26 -19.85 -5.85
CA GLY A 74 -7.85 -21.11 -6.31
C GLY A 74 -7.00 -22.33 -6.07
N ASP A 75 -5.72 -22.17 -5.72
CA ASP A 75 -4.82 -23.29 -5.41
C ASP A 75 -5.21 -24.00 -4.10
N ARG A 76 -5.89 -23.30 -3.20
CA ARG A 76 -6.36 -23.81 -1.90
C ARG A 76 -7.63 -23.13 -1.43
N LEU A 77 -8.32 -23.77 -0.49
CA LEU A 77 -9.46 -23.16 0.20
C LEU A 77 -8.97 -22.04 1.13
N LEU A 78 -9.57 -20.85 1.01
CA LEU A 78 -9.29 -19.74 1.93
C LEU A 78 -10.45 -19.58 2.90
N TYR A 79 -10.12 -19.57 4.18
CA TYR A 79 -11.06 -19.36 5.27
C TYR A 79 -10.29 -18.90 6.50
N ARG A 80 -10.99 -18.26 7.45
CA ARG A 80 -10.39 -17.80 8.69
C ARG A 80 -9.98 -18.99 9.57
N ARG A 81 -8.69 -19.08 9.89
CA ARG A 81 -8.09 -20.12 10.76
C ARG A 81 -7.03 -19.52 11.68
N SER A 82 -6.48 -20.33 12.58
CA SER A 82 -5.38 -19.96 13.47
C SER A 82 -4.17 -20.89 13.23
N PRO A 83 -2.98 -20.37 12.90
CA PRO A 83 -2.70 -18.97 12.53
C PRO A 83 -3.48 -18.56 11.28
N MET A 84 -3.65 -17.25 11.06
CA MET A 84 -4.40 -16.73 9.89
C MET A 84 -3.74 -17.18 8.59
N THR A 85 -4.57 -17.50 7.59
CA THR A 85 -4.10 -17.82 6.24
C THR A 85 -3.46 -16.58 5.63
N ARG A 86 -2.31 -16.77 4.97
CA ARG A 86 -1.56 -15.71 4.32
C ARG A 86 -1.04 -16.12 2.95
N GLY A 87 -0.98 -15.19 2.02
CA GLY A 87 -0.45 -15.41 0.68
C GLY A 87 -0.91 -14.38 -0.33
N ASP A 88 -0.27 -14.39 -1.50
CA ASP A 88 -0.66 -13.55 -2.64
C ASP A 88 -2.08 -13.89 -3.12
N ASP A 89 -2.50 -15.15 -2.99
CA ASP A 89 -3.88 -15.61 -3.21
C ASP A 89 -4.91 -14.89 -2.35
N VAL A 90 -4.58 -14.60 -1.08
CA VAL A 90 -5.44 -13.81 -0.19
C VAL A 90 -5.45 -12.35 -0.61
N ALA A 91 -4.31 -11.79 -1.03
CA ALA A 91 -4.23 -10.42 -1.52
C ALA A 91 -5.07 -10.24 -2.81
N ASP A 92 -5.00 -11.20 -3.74
CA ASP A 92 -5.83 -11.20 -4.96
C ASP A 92 -7.33 -11.29 -4.61
N LEU A 93 -7.71 -12.15 -3.66
CA LEU A 93 -9.08 -12.20 -3.15
C LEU A 93 -9.55 -10.85 -2.60
N GLN A 94 -8.74 -10.22 -1.73
CA GLN A 94 -9.05 -8.92 -1.13
C GLN A 94 -9.21 -7.84 -2.21
N ASN A 95 -8.28 -7.78 -3.17
CA ASN A 95 -8.36 -6.88 -4.32
C ASN A 95 -9.67 -7.05 -5.11
N LYS A 96 -10.01 -8.30 -5.46
CA LYS A 96 -11.21 -8.62 -6.23
C LYS A 96 -12.48 -8.23 -5.49
N LEU A 97 -12.58 -8.55 -4.20
CA LEU A 97 -13.73 -8.17 -3.37
C LEU A 97 -13.88 -6.65 -3.27
N ASN A 98 -12.78 -5.94 -3.01
CA ASN A 98 -12.77 -4.48 -2.92
C ASN A 98 -13.19 -3.83 -4.25
N SER A 99 -12.73 -4.33 -5.40
CA SER A 99 -13.16 -3.87 -6.75
C SER A 99 -14.64 -4.11 -7.05
N LEU A 100 -15.29 -4.98 -6.28
CA LEU A 100 -16.72 -5.24 -6.39
C LEU A 100 -17.53 -4.49 -5.31
N GLY A 101 -16.87 -3.71 -4.45
CA GLY A 101 -17.49 -2.93 -3.39
C GLY A 101 -17.69 -3.69 -2.08
N PHE A 102 -17.17 -4.91 -1.95
CA PHE A 102 -17.17 -5.68 -0.71
C PHE A 102 -15.91 -5.30 0.09
N ASP A 103 -16.07 -4.59 1.21
CA ASP A 103 -14.95 -4.07 2.02
C ASP A 103 -14.21 -5.18 2.76
N ALA A 104 -13.18 -5.72 2.10
CA ALA A 104 -12.28 -6.74 2.64
C ALA A 104 -11.17 -6.16 3.52
N GLY A 105 -11.19 -4.85 3.76
CA GLY A 105 -10.11 -4.11 4.40
C GLY A 105 -8.95 -3.83 3.44
N ILE A 106 -7.78 -3.63 4.02
CA ILE A 106 -6.54 -3.41 3.26
C ILE A 106 -6.11 -4.70 2.55
N VAL A 107 -5.38 -4.54 1.45
CA VAL A 107 -4.85 -5.66 0.69
C VAL A 107 -3.48 -6.04 1.27
N ASP A 108 -3.52 -6.78 2.36
CA ASP A 108 -2.35 -7.19 3.15
C ASP A 108 -1.97 -8.66 2.95
N GLY A 109 -2.77 -9.42 2.21
CA GLY A 109 -2.56 -10.85 2.01
C GLY A 109 -2.84 -11.69 3.26
N ILE A 110 -3.57 -11.16 4.25
CA ILE A 110 -3.93 -11.87 5.48
C ILE A 110 -5.44 -12.08 5.55
N PHE A 111 -5.88 -13.33 5.69
CA PHE A 111 -7.30 -13.65 5.79
C PHE A 111 -7.81 -13.36 7.22
N GLY A 112 -8.02 -12.07 7.49
CA GLY A 112 -8.47 -11.54 8.76
C GLY A 112 -9.99 -11.42 8.91
N PRO A 113 -10.46 -10.78 9.99
CA PRO A 113 -11.89 -10.55 10.23
C PRO A 113 -12.58 -9.73 9.13
N ASP A 114 -11.89 -8.76 8.54
CA ASP A 114 -12.44 -7.90 7.49
C ASP A 114 -12.62 -8.67 6.18
N THR A 115 -11.61 -9.43 5.78
CA THR A 115 -11.71 -10.35 4.62
C THR A 115 -12.81 -11.39 4.83
N MET A 116 -12.92 -11.97 6.03
CA MET A 116 -14.01 -12.90 6.36
C MET A 116 -15.39 -12.25 6.19
N ARG A 117 -15.55 -11.01 6.68
CA ARG A 117 -16.81 -10.27 6.55
C ARG A 117 -17.15 -9.98 5.10
N ALA A 118 -16.19 -9.52 4.29
CA ALA A 118 -16.41 -9.29 2.86
C ALA A 118 -16.78 -10.57 2.10
N VAL A 119 -16.18 -11.71 2.47
CA VAL A 119 -16.54 -13.02 1.89
C VAL A 119 -17.98 -13.39 2.24
N LEU A 120 -18.40 -13.21 3.50
CA LEU A 120 -19.79 -13.46 3.91
C LEU A 120 -20.78 -12.53 3.20
N ASP A 121 -20.45 -11.23 3.10
CA ASP A 121 -21.29 -10.25 2.39
C ASP A 121 -21.42 -10.61 0.90
N PHE A 122 -20.34 -11.07 0.26
CA PHE A 122 -20.36 -11.57 -1.11
C PHE A 122 -21.23 -12.83 -1.24
N GLN A 123 -21.02 -13.83 -0.38
CA GLN A 123 -21.81 -15.07 -0.38
C GLN A 123 -23.31 -14.77 -0.23
N GLN A 124 -23.66 -13.89 0.70
CA GLN A 124 -25.04 -13.44 0.90
C GLN A 124 -25.60 -12.74 -0.36
N ASN A 125 -24.84 -11.82 -0.97
CA ASN A 125 -25.25 -11.12 -2.18
C ASN A 125 -25.48 -12.06 -3.37
N ARG A 126 -24.73 -13.15 -3.43
CA ARG A 126 -24.81 -14.19 -4.48
C ARG A 126 -25.77 -15.33 -4.15
N ALA A 127 -26.46 -15.28 -3.01
CA ALA A 127 -27.33 -16.36 -2.52
C ALA A 127 -26.60 -17.72 -2.43
N MET A 128 -25.32 -17.68 -2.05
CA MET A 128 -24.47 -18.85 -1.78
C MET A 128 -24.57 -19.26 -0.31
N SER A 129 -23.97 -20.40 0.05
CA SER A 129 -23.77 -20.78 1.45
C SER A 129 -22.89 -19.76 2.18
N GLU A 130 -23.40 -19.15 3.25
CA GLU A 130 -22.70 -18.14 4.08
C GLU A 130 -21.72 -18.78 5.09
N ASP A 131 -20.82 -19.64 4.60
CA ASP A 131 -19.87 -20.39 5.43
C ASP A 131 -18.50 -19.67 5.59
N GLY A 132 -18.28 -18.59 4.85
CA GLY A 132 -17.03 -17.85 4.82
C GLY A 132 -15.86 -18.60 4.19
N ILE A 133 -16.14 -19.65 3.42
CA ILE A 133 -15.14 -20.47 2.73
C ILE A 133 -15.05 -20.03 1.26
N VAL A 134 -13.85 -19.67 0.84
CA VAL A 134 -13.53 -19.33 -0.55
C VAL A 134 -13.04 -20.59 -1.25
N GLY A 135 -13.96 -21.22 -1.98
CA GLY A 135 -13.70 -22.35 -2.88
C GLY A 135 -13.87 -21.98 -4.36
N GLN A 136 -13.78 -22.98 -5.24
CA GLN A 136 -13.83 -22.79 -6.69
C GLN A 136 -15.13 -22.14 -7.20
N GLU A 137 -16.27 -22.46 -6.59
CA GLU A 137 -17.56 -21.84 -6.93
C GLU A 137 -17.55 -20.34 -6.63
N PHE A 138 -17.08 -19.96 -5.42
CA PHE A 138 -16.94 -18.56 -5.02
C PHE A 138 -16.03 -17.80 -5.98
N ILE A 139 -14.86 -18.37 -6.32
CA ILE A 139 -13.88 -17.72 -7.22
C ILE A 139 -14.45 -17.55 -8.62
N SER A 140 -15.18 -18.55 -9.12
CA SER A 140 -15.84 -18.47 -10.43
C SER A 140 -16.86 -17.34 -10.47
N ASP A 141 -17.69 -17.23 -9.44
CA ASP A 141 -18.75 -16.21 -9.36
C ASP A 141 -18.16 -14.81 -9.13
N LEU A 142 -17.12 -14.70 -8.29
CA LEU A 142 -16.35 -13.48 -8.08
C LEU A 142 -15.73 -12.97 -9.40
N THR A 143 -15.15 -13.88 -10.18
CA THR A 143 -14.51 -13.55 -11.46
C THR A 143 -15.56 -13.13 -12.51
N MET A 144 -16.70 -13.84 -12.59
CA MET A 144 -17.80 -13.45 -13.47
C MET A 144 -18.35 -12.06 -13.12
N MET A 145 -18.52 -11.77 -11.84
CA MET A 145 -18.94 -10.44 -11.37
C MET A 145 -17.91 -9.38 -11.73
N GLN A 146 -16.61 -9.64 -11.54
CA GLN A 146 -15.54 -8.70 -11.90
C GLN A 146 -15.51 -8.40 -13.41
N MET A 147 -15.72 -9.41 -14.26
CA MET A 147 -15.82 -9.21 -15.71
C MET A 147 -17.08 -8.40 -16.09
N ALA A 148 -18.20 -8.67 -15.43
CA ALA A 148 -19.45 -7.93 -15.65
C ALA A 148 -19.33 -6.47 -15.18
N THR A 149 -18.69 -6.19 -14.05
CA THR A 149 -18.50 -4.81 -13.54
C THR A 149 -17.46 -4.04 -14.33
N LYS A 150 -16.35 -4.65 -14.78
CA LYS A 150 -15.38 -4.00 -15.68
C LYS A 150 -16.00 -3.60 -17.02
N LYS A 151 -16.91 -4.42 -17.56
CA LYS A 151 -17.71 -4.06 -18.76
C LYS A 151 -18.64 -2.85 -18.53
N HIS A 152 -18.96 -2.54 -17.27
CA HIS A 152 -19.81 -1.41 -16.87
C HIS A 152 -19.04 -0.28 -16.14
N GLY A 153 -17.70 -0.35 -16.02
CA GLY A 153 -16.81 0.76 -15.65
C GLY A 153 -16.86 1.29 -14.20
N ARG A 154 -17.25 0.52 -13.18
CA ARG A 154 -17.54 1.05 -11.82
C ARG A 154 -16.35 1.45 -10.93
N ASP A 155 -15.16 0.86 -11.10
CA ASP A 155 -13.98 1.21 -10.27
C ASP A 155 -13.47 2.63 -10.53
N ARG A 156 -13.51 3.05 -11.81
CA ARG A 156 -13.18 4.43 -12.20
C ARG A 156 -14.18 5.44 -11.66
N VAL A 157 -15.43 5.02 -11.43
CA VAL A 157 -16.50 5.91 -10.97
C VAL A 157 -16.29 6.28 -9.50
N ARG A 158 -15.85 5.38 -8.61
CA ARG A 158 -15.66 5.73 -7.19
C ARG A 158 -14.50 6.69 -6.93
N GLU A 159 -13.37 6.52 -7.62
CA GLU A 159 -12.21 7.41 -7.49
C GLU A 159 -12.39 8.73 -8.25
N HIS A 160 -13.04 8.70 -9.42
CA HIS A 160 -13.41 9.92 -10.16
C HIS A 160 -14.49 10.72 -9.41
N ASP A 161 -15.52 10.07 -8.86
CA ASP A 161 -16.55 10.72 -8.06
C ASP A 161 -15.96 11.31 -6.77
N TRP A 162 -14.93 10.70 -6.17
CA TRP A 162 -14.20 11.30 -5.03
C TRP A 162 -13.39 12.53 -5.44
N LEU A 163 -12.62 12.47 -6.55
CA LEU A 163 -11.85 13.62 -7.06
C LEU A 163 -12.77 14.80 -7.40
N VAL A 164 -13.93 14.52 -8.01
CA VAL A 164 -14.95 15.52 -8.29
C VAL A 164 -15.59 16.02 -6.99
N SER A 165 -15.96 15.14 -6.06
CA SER A 165 -16.58 15.51 -4.77
C SER A 165 -15.66 16.37 -3.89
N ILE A 166 -14.37 16.04 -3.76
CA ILE A 166 -13.43 16.80 -2.93
C ILE A 166 -13.11 18.17 -3.55
N SER A 167 -13.16 18.28 -4.89
CA SER A 167 -12.96 19.53 -5.61
C SER A 167 -14.11 20.55 -5.39
N HIS A 168 -15.32 20.05 -5.12
CA HIS A 168 -16.49 20.88 -4.86
C HIS A 168 -16.66 21.31 -3.38
N ALA A 169 -16.04 20.62 -2.41
CA ALA A 169 -16.10 20.97 -1.00
C ALA A 169 -14.90 20.47 -0.16
N ILE A 170 -13.74 21.12 -0.29
CA ILE A 170 -12.66 20.97 0.71
C ILE A 170 -13.19 21.35 2.11
N ALA A 171 -14.08 22.35 2.20
CA ALA A 171 -14.77 22.74 3.42
C ALA A 171 -15.66 21.57 3.92
N GLY A 172 -15.38 21.09 5.14
CA GLY A 172 -16.00 19.90 5.72
C GLY A 172 -15.25 18.59 5.53
N SER A 173 -14.23 18.55 4.66
CA SER A 173 -13.36 17.38 4.53
C SER A 173 -12.45 17.22 5.75
N ARG A 174 -12.17 15.98 6.14
CA ARG A 174 -11.23 15.63 7.21
C ARG A 174 -9.87 15.32 6.61
N VAL A 175 -8.92 16.25 6.77
CA VAL A 175 -7.55 16.06 6.28
C VAL A 175 -6.69 15.59 7.44
N TYR A 176 -6.15 14.39 7.30
CA TYR A 176 -5.21 13.82 8.25
C TYR A 176 -3.79 14.21 7.85
N VAL A 177 -3.14 14.96 8.74
CA VAL A 177 -1.80 15.48 8.52
C VAL A 177 -0.83 14.68 9.36
N ASP A 178 -0.01 13.90 8.67
CA ASP A 178 0.99 13.03 9.25
C ASP A 178 2.38 13.69 9.23
N ALA A 179 3.11 13.52 10.32
CA ALA A 179 4.49 13.91 10.42
C ALA A 179 5.27 12.64 10.77
N GLN A 180 6.13 12.16 9.87
CA GLN A 180 6.97 11.01 10.15
C GLN A 180 7.86 11.26 11.37
N CYS A 181 8.26 10.21 12.05
CA CYS A 181 8.95 10.35 13.34
C CYS A 181 9.86 9.16 13.62
N ARG A 182 10.56 8.67 12.59
CA ARG A 182 11.48 7.53 12.72
C ARG A 182 12.69 7.90 13.57
N THR A 183 13.14 9.14 13.46
CA THR A 183 14.24 9.70 14.26
C THR A 183 13.82 11.02 14.92
N ALA A 184 14.55 11.46 15.95
CA ALA A 184 14.26 12.73 16.63
C ALA A 184 14.36 13.93 15.67
N THR A 185 15.39 13.94 14.80
CA THR A 185 15.61 14.98 13.80
C THR A 185 14.48 15.03 12.77
N GLU A 186 14.05 13.86 12.27
CA GLU A 186 12.90 13.80 11.38
C GLU A 186 11.63 14.26 12.08
N ALA A 187 11.42 13.82 13.33
CA ALA A 187 10.23 14.16 14.10
C ALA A 187 10.11 15.68 14.31
N GLU A 188 11.21 16.37 14.57
CA GLU A 188 11.21 17.83 14.70
C GLU A 188 10.90 18.51 13.35
N HIS A 189 11.59 18.12 12.30
CA HIS A 189 11.47 18.75 10.99
C HIS A 189 10.07 18.56 10.37
N THR A 190 9.58 17.33 10.34
CA THR A 190 8.26 17.01 9.78
C THR A 190 7.12 17.55 10.64
N TRP A 191 7.31 17.69 11.96
CA TRP A 191 6.33 18.33 12.84
C TRP A 191 6.13 19.79 12.44
N LYS A 192 7.22 20.51 12.19
CA LYS A 192 7.16 21.89 11.70
C LYS A 192 6.36 21.97 10.39
N LEU A 193 6.72 21.18 9.38
CA LEU A 193 6.01 21.13 8.09
C LEU A 193 4.51 20.82 8.28
N ALA A 194 4.19 19.79 9.06
CA ALA A 194 2.81 19.41 9.34
C ALA A 194 2.01 20.52 10.03
N THR A 195 2.59 21.21 11.02
CA THR A 195 1.90 22.30 11.73
C THR A 195 1.72 23.56 10.87
N GLU A 196 2.69 23.90 10.03
CA GLU A 196 2.58 25.00 9.06
C GLU A 196 1.47 24.70 8.04
N PHE A 197 1.49 23.51 7.45
CA PHE A 197 0.45 23.03 6.54
C PHE A 197 -0.94 23.07 7.20
N ALA A 198 -1.04 22.51 8.42
CA ALA A 198 -2.28 22.48 9.19
C ALA A 198 -2.84 23.88 9.45
N THR A 199 -1.98 24.83 9.80
CA THR A 199 -2.37 26.22 10.12
C THR A 199 -2.94 26.93 8.89
N ASP A 200 -2.30 26.78 7.72
CA ASP A 200 -2.79 27.40 6.49
C ASP A 200 -4.14 26.81 6.01
N PHE A 201 -4.43 25.55 6.35
CA PHE A 201 -5.72 24.89 6.05
C PHE A 201 -6.84 25.19 7.07
N GLN A 202 -6.52 25.55 8.31
CA GLN A 202 -7.52 25.78 9.37
C GLN A 202 -8.55 26.87 9.02
N HIS A 203 -8.16 27.88 8.24
CA HIS A 203 -9.05 28.98 7.86
C HIS A 203 -10.06 28.63 6.75
N LEU A 204 -9.96 27.42 6.18
CA LEU A 204 -10.77 26.99 5.02
C LEU A 204 -11.94 26.09 5.40
N GLY A 205 -12.24 25.95 6.70
CA GLY A 205 -13.32 25.07 7.18
C GLY A 205 -13.00 23.58 7.02
N VAL A 206 -11.72 23.23 6.94
CA VAL A 206 -11.22 21.85 6.85
C VAL A 206 -11.03 21.27 8.24
N GLY A 207 -11.51 20.05 8.46
CA GLY A 207 -11.27 19.32 9.70
C GLY A 207 -9.85 18.76 9.71
N ILE A 208 -8.89 19.53 10.19
CA ILE A 208 -7.49 19.08 10.28
C ILE A 208 -7.31 18.15 11.49
N MET A 209 -6.67 17.00 11.25
CA MET A 209 -6.37 15.99 12.25
C MET A 209 -4.88 15.66 12.23
N LEU A 210 -4.15 16.00 13.29
CA LEU A 210 -2.73 15.66 13.38
C LEU A 210 -2.55 14.20 13.80
N ALA A 211 -1.67 13.47 13.11
CA ALA A 211 -1.45 12.05 13.34
C ALA A 211 -0.82 11.73 14.70
N ARG A 212 -0.01 12.66 15.21
CA ARG A 212 0.72 12.59 16.47
C ARG A 212 0.74 13.95 17.17
N THR A 213 1.30 14.00 18.36
CA THR A 213 1.72 15.23 19.03
C THR A 213 3.24 15.41 18.86
N VAL A 214 3.75 16.59 19.24
CA VAL A 214 5.20 16.87 19.21
C VAL A 214 6.01 15.87 20.04
N ASP A 215 5.45 15.38 21.16
CA ASP A 215 6.15 14.50 22.12
C ASP A 215 5.90 13.00 21.90
N THR A 216 5.21 12.61 20.81
CA THR A 216 4.87 11.20 20.55
C THR A 216 5.49 10.74 19.24
N THR A 217 5.93 9.48 19.21
CA THR A 217 6.52 8.85 18.02
C THR A 217 5.86 7.50 17.72
N PRO A 218 4.53 7.46 17.49
CA PRO A 218 3.83 6.20 17.24
C PRO A 218 4.29 5.59 15.90
N PRO A 219 4.36 4.25 15.77
CA PRO A 219 4.67 3.57 14.52
C PRO A 219 3.75 3.99 13.37
N GLU A 220 4.24 3.92 12.14
CA GLU A 220 3.49 4.38 10.95
C GLU A 220 2.17 3.63 10.77
N GLU A 221 2.15 2.32 11.04
CA GLU A 221 0.96 1.46 10.99
C GLU A 221 -0.11 1.92 11.99
N THR A 222 0.31 2.40 13.17
CA THR A 222 -0.59 2.93 14.20
C THR A 222 -1.20 4.27 13.74
N ARG A 223 -0.40 5.12 13.08
CA ARG A 223 -0.87 6.38 12.51
C ARG A 223 -1.82 6.15 11.34
N ALA A 224 -1.57 5.16 10.48
CA ALA A 224 -2.46 4.74 9.41
C ALA A 224 -3.80 4.22 9.96
N THR A 225 -3.75 3.31 10.94
CA THR A 225 -4.95 2.78 11.61
C THR A 225 -5.79 3.89 12.24
N ARG A 226 -5.13 4.87 12.86
CA ARG A 226 -5.80 6.03 13.45
C ARG A 226 -6.46 6.91 12.38
N ALA A 227 -5.82 7.15 11.25
CA ALA A 227 -6.41 7.90 10.13
C ALA A 227 -7.73 7.24 9.66
N ASN A 228 -7.73 5.91 9.53
CA ASN A 228 -8.92 5.14 9.17
C ASN A 228 -10.02 5.23 10.22
N GLY A 229 -9.67 5.04 11.50
CA GLY A 229 -10.63 5.11 12.61
C GLY A 229 -11.27 6.49 12.79
N LEU A 230 -10.55 7.54 12.41
CA LEU A 230 -11.05 8.92 12.40
C LEU A 230 -11.84 9.26 11.12
N GLY A 231 -11.80 8.36 10.13
CA GLY A 231 -12.42 8.52 8.83
C GLY A 231 -11.78 9.65 8.02
N ALA A 232 -10.46 9.77 8.00
CA ALA A 232 -9.80 10.75 7.13
C ALA A 232 -10.34 10.65 5.69
N ASP A 233 -10.60 11.80 5.06
CA ASP A 233 -11.03 11.87 3.66
C ASP A 233 -9.82 12.04 2.72
N PHE A 234 -8.73 12.62 3.24
CA PHE A 234 -7.47 12.82 2.54
C PHE A 234 -6.30 12.81 3.54
N ILE A 235 -5.13 12.32 3.11
CA ILE A 235 -3.94 12.21 3.96
C ILE A 235 -2.75 12.91 3.29
N VAL A 236 -2.10 13.78 4.05
CA VAL A 236 -0.81 14.39 3.68
C VAL A 236 0.20 14.01 4.74
N SER A 237 1.26 13.31 4.35
CA SER A 237 2.36 12.98 5.23
C SER A 237 3.61 13.73 4.86
N PHE A 238 4.37 14.14 5.87
CA PHE A 238 5.67 14.75 5.72
C PHE A 238 6.75 13.79 6.19
N ALA A 239 7.76 13.57 5.34
CA ALA A 239 8.88 12.67 5.60
C ALA A 239 10.22 13.37 5.32
N VAL A 240 11.29 12.89 5.96
CA VAL A 240 12.67 13.20 5.55
C VAL A 240 13.24 11.96 4.84
N PRO A 241 13.84 12.05 3.64
CA PRO A 241 14.28 10.86 2.90
C PRO A 241 15.36 10.06 3.66
N GLU A 242 15.22 8.73 3.69
CA GLU A 242 16.21 7.80 4.28
C GLU A 242 17.43 7.61 3.36
N SER A 243 17.22 7.55 2.04
CA SER A 243 18.25 7.33 1.03
C SER A 243 17.99 8.15 -0.24
N GLY A 244 18.03 9.48 -0.12
CA GLY A 244 18.23 10.40 -1.25
C GLY A 244 16.99 10.77 -2.09
N ASP A 245 15.90 10.01 -2.02
CA ASP A 245 14.72 10.33 -2.85
C ASP A 245 13.82 11.37 -2.17
N THR A 246 14.13 12.64 -2.42
CA THR A 246 13.19 13.77 -2.26
C THR A 246 12.10 13.64 -3.33
N GLY A 247 10.83 13.83 -2.98
CA GLY A 247 9.74 13.69 -3.93
C GLY A 247 8.35 13.70 -3.30
N VAL A 248 7.33 13.57 -4.14
CA VAL A 248 5.94 13.32 -3.72
C VAL A 248 5.56 11.90 -4.11
N PHE A 249 5.17 11.10 -3.11
CA PHE A 249 4.87 9.69 -3.30
C PHE A 249 3.38 9.39 -3.16
N TYR A 250 2.90 8.45 -3.97
CA TYR A 250 1.54 7.92 -3.94
C TYR A 250 1.57 6.39 -3.85
N PHE A 251 0.44 5.77 -3.47
CA PHE A 251 0.38 4.33 -3.38
C PHE A 251 0.50 3.67 -4.76
N ALA A 252 1.52 2.84 -4.94
CA ALA A 252 1.64 1.93 -6.07
C ALA A 252 2.38 0.65 -5.65
N SER A 253 1.88 -0.47 -6.16
CA SER A 253 2.40 -1.83 -6.00
C SER A 253 2.32 -2.56 -7.35
N GLU A 254 2.83 -3.79 -7.41
CA GLU A 254 2.69 -4.66 -8.59
C GLU A 254 1.21 -4.87 -9.01
N TYR A 255 0.29 -4.90 -8.04
CA TYR A 255 -1.10 -5.30 -8.24
C TYR A 255 -2.08 -4.13 -8.31
N SER A 256 -1.73 -2.99 -7.73
CA SER A 256 -2.65 -1.86 -7.56
C SER A 256 -1.91 -0.54 -7.43
N GLU A 257 -2.53 0.52 -7.96
CA GLU A 257 -2.09 1.91 -7.90
C GLU A 257 -3.26 2.81 -7.53
N SER A 258 -3.04 3.83 -6.70
CA SER A 258 -4.04 4.87 -6.43
C SER A 258 -4.06 5.90 -7.56
N SER A 259 -5.12 5.90 -8.39
CA SER A 259 -5.20 6.83 -9.52
C SER A 259 -5.37 8.28 -9.07
N SER A 260 -6.16 8.51 -8.02
CA SER A 260 -6.34 9.81 -7.38
C SER A 260 -5.08 10.29 -6.66
N GLY A 261 -4.39 9.39 -5.95
CA GLY A 261 -3.12 9.67 -5.31
C GLY A 261 -2.06 10.07 -6.33
N ARG A 262 -1.97 9.35 -7.45
CA ARG A 262 -1.06 9.66 -8.56
C ARG A 262 -1.35 11.04 -9.17
N GLU A 263 -2.61 11.33 -9.52
CA GLU A 263 -2.94 12.62 -10.12
C GLU A 263 -2.62 13.80 -9.18
N ILE A 264 -2.89 13.67 -7.88
CA ILE A 264 -2.55 14.72 -6.91
C ILE A 264 -1.03 14.82 -6.74
N ALA A 265 -0.34 13.69 -6.61
CA ALA A 265 1.10 13.65 -6.40
C ALA A 265 1.87 14.25 -7.59
N GLU A 266 1.55 13.86 -8.84
CA GLU A 266 2.19 14.38 -10.06
C GLU A 266 2.05 15.91 -10.14
N ARG A 267 0.83 16.44 -9.95
CA ARG A 267 0.60 17.89 -10.02
C ARG A 267 1.22 18.67 -8.86
N LEU A 268 1.20 18.10 -7.67
CA LEU A 268 1.81 18.72 -6.50
C LEU A 268 3.33 18.75 -6.66
N ALA A 269 3.91 17.67 -7.16
CA ALA A 269 5.34 17.57 -7.43
C ALA A 269 5.78 18.59 -8.50
N ASP A 270 5.00 18.74 -9.58
CA ASP A 270 5.24 19.77 -10.61
C ASP A 270 5.28 21.19 -10.02
N LEU A 271 4.37 21.52 -9.11
CA LEU A 271 4.30 22.84 -8.47
C LEU A 271 5.43 23.08 -7.45
N LEU A 272 6.00 22.00 -6.89
CA LEU A 272 7.06 22.05 -5.90
C LEU A 272 8.47 21.81 -6.50
N ASP A 273 8.57 21.60 -7.82
CA ASP A 273 9.80 21.21 -8.52
C ASP A 273 10.43 19.93 -7.93
N LEU A 274 9.58 18.93 -7.68
CA LEU A 274 9.93 17.63 -7.12
C LEU A 274 9.55 16.50 -8.11
N PRO A 275 10.20 15.33 -8.03
CA PRO A 275 9.74 14.15 -8.76
C PRO A 275 8.52 13.51 -8.05
N ALA A 276 7.65 12.88 -8.84
CA ALA A 276 6.57 12.03 -8.34
C ALA A 276 6.85 10.55 -8.65
N SER A 277 6.63 9.66 -7.69
CA SER A 277 6.77 8.21 -7.93
C SER A 277 5.89 7.37 -7.00
N GLY A 278 5.53 6.18 -7.46
CA GLY A 278 4.76 5.22 -6.68
C GLY A 278 5.59 4.55 -5.59
N ARG A 279 5.00 4.34 -4.40
CA ARG A 279 5.63 3.67 -3.24
C ARG A 279 4.64 2.77 -2.51
N THR A 280 5.18 1.77 -1.81
CA THR A 280 4.44 0.92 -0.85
C THR A 280 5.01 1.14 0.55
N VAL A 281 4.47 2.13 1.28
CA VAL A 281 4.77 2.38 2.71
C VAL A 281 3.49 2.29 3.54
N PRO A 282 3.54 1.97 4.85
CA PRO A 282 2.33 1.70 5.64
C PRO A 282 1.28 2.82 5.57
N LEU A 283 1.66 4.09 5.58
CA LEU A 283 0.68 5.18 5.50
C LEU A 283 0.00 5.29 4.13
N LEU A 284 0.69 4.88 3.05
CA LEU A 284 0.11 4.85 1.70
C LEU A 284 -0.70 3.57 1.44
N LYS A 285 -0.25 2.44 1.98
CA LYS A 285 -0.85 1.11 1.78
C LYS A 285 -2.04 0.84 2.70
N ASP A 286 -1.90 1.21 3.97
CA ASP A 286 -2.82 0.76 5.02
C ASP A 286 -3.94 1.78 5.29
N THR A 287 -3.93 2.92 4.60
CA THR A 287 -4.99 3.95 4.73
C THR A 287 -6.06 3.80 3.65
N ARG A 288 -7.32 4.07 4.02
CA ARG A 288 -8.48 3.98 3.11
C ARG A 288 -8.72 5.24 2.30
N ALA A 289 -8.11 6.34 2.72
CA ALA A 289 -8.24 7.65 2.12
C ALA A 289 -7.17 7.85 1.03
N THR A 290 -7.43 8.73 0.06
CA THR A 290 -6.38 9.14 -0.86
C THR A 290 -5.23 9.77 -0.05
N SER A 291 -4.03 9.25 -0.25
CA SER A 291 -2.86 9.60 0.57
C SER A 291 -1.66 9.96 -0.30
N ILE A 292 -0.92 10.98 0.12
CA ILE A 292 0.37 11.35 -0.44
C ILE A 292 1.42 11.50 0.65
N VAL A 293 2.68 11.25 0.31
CA VAL A 293 3.83 11.52 1.17
C VAL A 293 4.72 12.55 0.49
N VAL A 294 4.93 13.69 1.12
CA VAL A 294 5.88 14.72 0.73
C VAL A 294 7.18 14.48 1.48
N SER A 295 8.19 13.98 0.77
CA SER A 295 9.52 13.68 1.31
C SER A 295 10.49 14.77 0.89
N VAL A 296 10.97 15.56 1.84
CA VAL A 296 11.90 16.67 1.59
C VAL A 296 13.06 16.64 2.59
N THR A 297 14.25 17.06 2.15
CA THR A 297 15.39 17.17 3.06
C THR A 297 15.24 18.38 3.98
N SER A 298 15.91 18.34 5.13
CA SER A 298 15.93 19.47 6.07
C SER A 298 16.47 20.77 5.47
N ASP A 299 17.28 20.66 4.42
CA ASP A 299 17.96 21.77 3.75
C ASP A 299 17.14 22.34 2.57
N THR A 300 16.03 21.69 2.23
CA THR A 300 15.12 22.15 1.18
C THR A 300 14.35 23.37 1.67
N ALA A 301 14.19 24.39 0.81
CA ALA A 301 13.45 25.62 1.16
C ALA A 301 11.91 25.43 1.22
N ILE A 302 11.41 24.23 0.98
CA ILE A 302 9.98 23.90 0.96
C ILE A 302 9.45 23.87 2.39
N THR A 303 8.45 24.71 2.65
CA THR A 303 7.74 24.81 3.93
C THR A 303 6.40 24.07 3.87
N GLY A 304 5.78 23.85 5.03
CA GLY A 304 4.42 23.29 5.06
C GLY A 304 3.40 24.22 4.39
N THR A 305 3.68 25.53 4.38
CA THR A 305 2.86 26.55 3.73
C THR A 305 2.97 26.49 2.20
N ASP A 306 4.15 26.17 1.67
CA ASP A 306 4.34 26.00 0.22
C ASP A 306 3.56 24.78 -0.27
N VAL A 307 3.63 23.67 0.47
CA VAL A 307 2.88 22.45 0.17
C VAL A 307 1.38 22.70 0.23
N SER A 308 0.90 23.45 1.22
CA SER A 308 -0.53 23.75 1.33
C SER A 308 -1.03 24.67 0.21
N GLN A 309 -0.25 25.70 -0.17
CA GLN A 309 -0.55 26.56 -1.31
C GLN A 309 -0.60 25.78 -2.62
N ALA A 310 0.41 24.93 -2.87
CA ALA A 310 0.47 24.11 -4.07
C ALA A 310 -0.71 23.14 -4.13
N LEU A 311 -1.02 22.44 -3.03
CA LEU A 311 -2.17 21.53 -2.96
C LEU A 311 -3.50 22.24 -3.22
N ARG A 312 -3.69 23.47 -2.71
CA ARG A 312 -4.88 24.28 -3.05
C ARG A 312 -4.98 24.55 -4.54
N GLY A 313 -3.86 24.86 -5.20
CA GLY A 313 -3.78 25.03 -6.64
C GLY A 313 -4.19 23.76 -7.40
N VAL A 314 -3.69 22.60 -6.97
CA VAL A 314 -4.06 21.28 -7.53
C VAL A 314 -5.56 21.04 -7.42
N LEU A 315 -6.13 21.22 -6.23
CA LEU A 315 -7.55 20.94 -5.97
C LEU A 315 -8.47 21.92 -6.73
N ALA A 316 -8.07 23.19 -6.85
CA ALA A 316 -8.79 24.17 -7.67
C ALA A 316 -8.76 23.83 -9.17
N ALA A 317 -7.61 23.40 -9.70
CA ALA A 317 -7.47 23.01 -11.10
C ALA A 317 -8.29 21.75 -11.45
N ILE A 318 -8.46 20.83 -10.50
CA ILE A 318 -9.33 19.65 -10.67
C ILE A 318 -10.80 20.07 -10.74
N ARG A 319 -11.23 21.05 -9.93
CA ARG A 319 -12.61 21.58 -9.91
C ARG A 319 -13.03 22.21 -11.24
N ASP A 320 -12.11 22.93 -11.89
CA ASP A 320 -12.41 23.76 -13.05
C ASP A 320 -12.29 23.00 -14.39
N ARG A 321 -12.20 21.65 -14.35
CA ARG A 321 -12.26 20.81 -15.56
C ARG A 321 -13.69 20.72 -16.09
N PRO A 322 -13.90 20.90 -17.41
CA PRO A 322 -15.23 20.90 -18.03
C PRO A 322 -15.91 19.54 -18.06
#